data_AF-A0A9E4CSS3-F1
#
_entry.id   AF-A0A9E4CSS3-F1
#
_cell.length_a   1.000
_cell.length_b   1.000
_cell.length_c   1.000
_cell.angle_alpha   90.00
_cell.angle_beta   90.00
_cell.angle_gamma   90.00
#
_symmetry.space_group_name_H-M   'P 1'
#
loop_
_entity.id
_entity.type
_entity.pdbx_description
1 polymer ?
#
loop_
_entity_poly.entity_id
_entity_poly.type
_entity_poly.pdbx_seq_one_letter_code
_entity_poly.pdbx_strand_id
1 'polypeptide(L)' 'HVVAAFMVGPEDEIVAVSSGGVTIRMAVGDISSQGRDATGVRVMSLDDGQTVASVAPILASDDDVAGED' A
#
# COMPACT_ATOMS: atom_id res chain seq x y z
N HIS A 1 11.94 4.78 -10.86
CA HIS A 1 10.64 4.50 -11.49
C HIS A 1 9.58 4.59 -10.41
N VAL A 2 8.54 5.37 -10.62
CA VAL A 2 7.40 5.47 -9.70
C VAL A 2 6.24 4.72 -10.35
N VAL A 3 5.62 3.79 -9.63
CA VAL A 3 4.52 2.98 -10.16
C VAL A 3 3.19 3.72 -10.02
N ALA A 4 2.97 4.37 -8.88
CA ALA A 4 1.75 5.12 -8.61
C ALA A 4 1.95 6.14 -7.48
N ALA A 5 1.02 7.09 -7.38
CA ALA A 5 0.90 8.03 -6.27
C ALA A 5 -0.59 8.33 -6.04
N PHE A 6 -1.01 8.29 -4.78
CA PHE A 6 -2.40 8.45 -4.37
C PHE A 6 -2.48 9.36 -3.14
N MET A 7 -3.64 9.99 -2.95
CA MET A 7 -4.02 10.51 -1.64
C MET A 7 -4.68 9.37 -0.86
N VAL A 8 -4.29 9.20 0.40
CA VAL A 8 -4.83 8.17 1.30
C VAL A 8 -5.03 8.74 2.70
N GLY A 9 -6.01 8.20 3.41
CA GLY A 9 -6.20 8.36 4.85
C GLY A 9 -5.52 7.24 5.65
N PRO A 10 -5.42 7.39 6.98
CA PRO A 10 -4.81 6.38 7.86
C PRO A 10 -5.60 5.06 7.90
N GLU A 11 -6.91 5.12 7.72
CA GLU A 11 -7.82 3.96 7.71
C GLU A 11 -7.88 3.25 6.36
N ASP A 12 -7.29 3.85 5.31
CA ASP A 12 -7.24 3.21 4.00
C ASP A 12 -6.27 2.03 4.01
N GLU A 13 -6.40 1.19 2.99
CA GLU A 13 -5.41 0.17 2.69
C GLU A 13 -4.85 0.35 1.29
N ILE A 14 -3.79 -0.38 1.00
CA ILE A 14 -3.28 -0.54 -0.36
C ILE A 14 -3.23 -2.02 -0.73
N VAL A 15 -3.45 -2.29 -2.00
CA VAL A 15 -3.10 -3.56 -2.65
C VAL A 15 -1.93 -3.31 -3.58
N ALA A 16 -0.89 -4.13 -3.46
CA ALA A 16 0.26 -4.11 -4.34
C ALA A 16 0.44 -5.48 -5.01
N VAL A 17 0.76 -5.47 -6.31
CA VAL A 17 0.92 -6.67 -7.13
C VAL A 17 2.31 -6.68 -7.76
N SER A 18 3.07 -7.78 -7.63
CA SER A 18 4.34 -7.94 -8.33
C SER A 18 4.14 -8.35 -9.79
N SER A 19 5.18 -8.19 -10.61
CA SER A 19 5.21 -8.70 -11.99
C SER A 19 5.09 -10.23 -12.06
N GLY A 20 5.33 -10.95 -10.95
CA GLY A 20 5.11 -12.39 -10.83
C GLY A 20 3.70 -12.77 -10.37
N GLY A 21 2.80 -11.80 -10.15
CA GLY A 21 1.41 -12.04 -9.74
C GLY A 21 1.20 -12.17 -8.22
N VAL A 22 2.25 -12.03 -7.41
CA VAL A 22 2.12 -12.02 -5.94
C VAL A 22 1.40 -10.75 -5.53
N THR A 23 0.37 -10.87 -4.70
CA THR A 23 -0.45 -9.75 -4.23
C THR A 23 -0.37 -9.64 -2.72
N ILE A 24 -0.21 -8.43 -2.20
CA ILE A 24 -0.30 -8.11 -0.77
C ILE A 24 -1.35 -7.03 -0.53
N ARG A 25 -1.99 -7.07 0.64
CA ARG A 25 -2.85 -6.01 1.18
C ARG A 25 -2.23 -5.52 2.48
N MET A 26 -2.21 -4.20 2.69
CA MET A 26 -1.61 -3.59 3.88
C MET A 26 -2.36 -2.32 4.27
N ALA A 27 -2.61 -2.13 5.58
CA ALA A 27 -3.12 -0.89 6.13
C ALA A 27 -2.14 0.26 5.92
N VAL A 28 -2.66 1.42 5.50
CA VAL A 28 -1.85 2.62 5.35
C VAL A 28 -1.27 3.04 6.71
N GLY A 29 -2.03 2.86 7.78
CA GLY A 29 -1.57 3.11 9.16
C GLY A 29 -0.33 2.32 9.58
N ASP A 30 -0.06 1.15 8.98
CA ASP A 30 1.14 0.35 9.25
C ASP A 30 2.37 0.81 8.46
N ILE A 31 2.19 1.67 7.45
CA ILE A 31 3.29 2.21 6.64
C ILE A 31 3.88 3.42 7.35
N SER A 32 5.20 3.40 7.58
CA SER A 32 5.92 4.52 8.20
C SER A 32 5.70 5.82 7.43
N SER A 33 5.12 6.82 8.11
CA SER A 33 4.98 8.18 7.59
C SER A 33 6.33 8.89 7.58
N GLN A 34 6.76 9.35 6.41
CA GLN A 34 8.04 10.02 6.19
C GLN A 34 7.89 11.28 5.36
N GLY A 35 8.81 12.23 5.51
CA GLY A 35 8.84 13.47 4.73
C GLY A 35 9.23 13.26 3.26
N ARG A 36 9.07 14.29 2.44
CA ARG A 36 9.25 14.22 0.97
C ARG A 36 10.67 13.86 0.53
N ASP A 37 11.67 14.25 1.31
CA ASP A 37 13.09 14.03 0.98
C ASP A 37 13.59 12.63 1.43
N ALA A 38 12.72 11.80 2.02
CA ALA A 38 13.07 10.47 2.48
C ALA A 38 13.07 9.43 1.34
N THR A 39 13.74 8.30 1.58
CA THR A 39 13.80 7.16 0.65
C THR A 39 12.55 6.27 0.71
N GLY A 40 11.76 6.39 1.76
CA GLY A 40 10.60 5.53 2.02
C GLY A 40 10.96 4.23 2.74
N VAL A 41 9.97 3.34 2.86
CA VAL A 41 10.10 2.02 3.49
C VAL A 41 9.77 0.90 2.50
N ARG A 42 10.25 -0.31 2.79
CA ARG A 42 9.93 -1.50 2.01
C ARG A 42 8.59 -2.08 2.45
N VAL A 43 7.58 -1.99 1.58
CA VAL A 43 6.24 -2.55 1.79
C VAL A 43 6.16 -4.00 1.29
N MET A 44 6.86 -4.33 0.20
CA MET A 44 6.82 -5.63 -0.45
C MET A 44 8.23 -6.23 -0.61
N SER A 45 8.37 -7.51 -0.25
CA SER A 45 9.51 -8.31 -0.66
C SER A 45 9.28 -8.88 -2.06
N LEU A 46 10.28 -8.77 -2.92
CA LEU A 46 10.22 -9.21 -4.32
C LEU A 46 11.28 -10.28 -4.53
N ASP A 47 10.93 -11.28 -5.34
CA ASP A 47 11.89 -12.26 -5.83
C ASP A 47 12.84 -11.63 -6.85
N ASP A 48 13.97 -12.30 -7.08
CA ASP A 48 14.99 -11.82 -8.00
C ASP A 48 14.43 -11.57 -9.41
N GLY A 49 14.69 -10.37 -9.92
CA GLY A 49 14.22 -9.94 -11.24
C GLY A 49 12.75 -9.50 -11.30
N GLN A 50 11.98 -9.60 -10.21
CA GLN A 50 10.62 -9.08 -10.16
C GLN A 50 10.58 -7.61 -9.76
N THR A 51 9.51 -6.93 -10.20
CA THR A 51 9.20 -5.55 -9.84
C THR A 51 7.79 -5.43 -9.29
N VAL A 52 7.46 -4.31 -8.66
CA VAL A 52 6.04 -3.96 -8.42
C VAL A 52 5.41 -3.60 -9.76
N ALA A 53 4.33 -4.28 -10.13
CA ALA A 53 3.60 -4.06 -11.37
C ALA A 53 2.49 -3.02 -11.20
N SER A 54 1.75 -3.06 -10.09
CA SER A 54 0.69 -2.10 -9.79
C SER A 54 0.49 -1.92 -8.29
N VAL A 55 -0.08 -0.77 -7.93
CA VAL A 55 -0.57 -0.46 -6.59
C VAL A 55 -1.91 0.25 -6.73
N ALA A 56 -2.88 -0.03 -5.87
CA ALA A 56 -4.15 0.68 -5.81
C ALA A 56 -4.61 0.86 -4.36
N PRO A 57 -5.20 2.01 -3.99
CA PRO A 57 -5.79 2.18 -2.67
C PRO A 57 -7.15 1.48 -2.58
N ILE A 58 -7.46 0.97 -1.40
CA ILE A 58 -8.81 0.60 -0.97
C ILE A 58 -9.21 1.68 0.04
N LEU A 59 -10.14 2.54 -0.35
CA LEU A 59 -10.58 3.64 0.51
C LEU A 59 -11.54 3.10 1.55
N ALA A 60 -11.31 3.47 2.81
CA ALA A 60 -12.26 3.17 3.88
C ALA A 60 -13.62 3.80 3.57
N SER A 61 -14.68 3.03 3.77
CA SER A 61 -16.05 3.51 3.67
C SER A 61 -16.65 3.71 5.06
N ASP A 62 -17.67 4.56 5.18
CA ASP A 62 -18.35 4.82 6.45
C ASP A 62 -18.96 3.54 7.07
N ASP A 63 -19.13 2.47 6.28
CA ASP A 63 -19.66 1.17 6.72
C ASP A 63 -18.59 0.27 7.40
N ASP A 64 -17.30 0.55 7.21
CA ASP A 64 -16.20 -0.29 7.71
C ASP A 64 -15.90 -0.06 9.21
N VAL A 65 -16.40 1.05 9.78
CA VAL A 65 -16.16 1.46 11.19
C VAL A 65 -17.18 0.87 12.17
N ALA A 66 -18.22 0.18 11.69
CA ALA A 66 -19.34 -0.29 12.51
C ALA A 66 -19.12 -1.66 13.18
N GLY A 67 -17.87 -2.12 13.30
CA GLY A 67 -17.54 -3.53 13.53
C GLY A 67 -16.76 -3.88 14.79
N GLU A 68 -16.80 -3.10 15.88
CA GLU A 68 -16.13 -3.45 17.15
C GLU A 68 -17.00 -3.05 18.36
N ASP A 69 -17.82 -4.00 18.84
CA ASP A 69 -18.22 -4.11 20.26
C ASP A 69 -17.28 -5.10 20.96
#